data_AF-A0A2E2FF09-F1
#
_entry.id   AF-A0A2E2FF09-F1
#
_cell.length_a   1.000
_cell.length_b   1.000
_cell.length_c   1.000
_cell.angle_alpha   90.00
_cell.angle_beta   90.00
_cell.angle_gamma   90.00
#
_symmetry.space_group_name_H-M   'P 1'
#
loop_
_entity.id
_entity.type
_entity.pdbx_description
1 polymer ?
#
loop_
_entity_poly.entity_id
_entity_poly.type
_entity_poly.pdbx_seq_one_letter_code
_entity_poly.pdbx_strand_id
1 'polypeptide(L)'
;MSLAFQCSIAVVCILLCIEDFRNRAVRTIWFALLFGLLLAFQFWVIQDLSMLLQSYAAVLLLFGGMLLYFTLRYKKGLAQLKKSIGAGDVVLLLLFPLILPPFYLLLLIVTSTLIGILGWLFIPSFQQRGIPLAGVQAFLSILFIFSL
;
A
#
# COMPACT_ATOMS: atom_id res chain seq x y z
N MET A 1 -18.41 -10.10 -11.32
CA MET A 1 -18.07 -9.17 -10.22
C MET A 1 -19.00 -9.43 -9.05
N SER A 2 -18.49 -9.96 -7.94
CA SER A 2 -19.28 -9.91 -6.71
C SER A 2 -18.99 -8.56 -6.06
N LEU A 3 -19.91 -7.60 -6.26
CA LEU A 3 -19.89 -6.29 -5.61
C LEU A 3 -19.63 -6.43 -4.09
N ALA A 4 -20.11 -7.53 -3.51
CA ALA A 4 -19.87 -7.88 -2.11
C ALA A 4 -18.38 -8.04 -1.75
N PHE A 5 -17.54 -8.61 -2.62
CA PHE A 5 -16.08 -8.67 -2.37
C PHE A 5 -15.45 -7.27 -2.40
N GLN A 6 -15.79 -6.45 -3.40
CA GLN A 6 -15.29 -5.07 -3.49
C GLN A 6 -15.70 -4.25 -2.27
N CYS A 7 -16.97 -4.34 -1.86
CA CYS A 7 -17.46 -3.69 -0.64
C CYS A 7 -16.75 -4.20 0.62
N SER A 8 -16.51 -5.50 0.75
CA SER A 8 -15.82 -6.07 1.91
C SER A 8 -14.37 -5.58 2.02
N ILE A 9 -13.65 -5.58 0.90
CA ILE A 9 -12.28 -5.03 0.85
C ILE A 9 -12.30 -3.54 1.16
N ALA A 10 -13.24 -2.77 0.58
CA ALA A 10 -13.36 -1.35 0.82
C ALA A 10 -13.62 -1.02 2.31
N VAL A 11 -14.47 -1.79 2.99
CA VAL A 11 -14.72 -1.62 4.43
C VAL A 11 -13.43 -1.84 5.22
N VAL A 12 -12.66 -2.88 4.93
CA VAL A 12 -11.37 -3.11 5.60
C VAL A 12 -10.38 -1.98 5.32
N CYS A 13 -10.31 -1.50 4.07
CA CYS A 13 -9.49 -0.35 3.69
C CYS A 13 -9.89 0.94 4.42
N ILE A 14 -11.18 1.18 4.62
CA ILE A 14 -11.67 2.32 5.40
C ILE A 14 -11.24 2.19 6.87
N LEU A 15 -11.36 1.00 7.45
CA LEU A 15 -10.95 0.75 8.84
C LEU A 15 -9.44 0.95 9.03
N LEU A 16 -8.62 0.45 8.07
CA LEU A 16 -7.18 0.72 8.02
C LEU A 16 -6.88 2.22 7.94
N CYS A 17 -7.60 2.95 7.07
CA CYS A 17 -7.45 4.38 6.94
C CYS A 17 -7.80 5.12 8.23
N ILE A 18 -8.93 4.82 8.86
CA ILE A 18 -9.35 5.45 10.11
C ILE A 18 -8.34 5.18 11.23
N GLU A 19 -7.88 3.93 11.39
CA GLU A 19 -6.88 3.59 12.40
C GLU A 19 -5.55 4.31 12.17
N ASP A 20 -5.06 4.34 10.93
CA ASP A 20 -3.79 5.00 10.61
C ASP A 20 -3.87 6.52 10.79
N PHE A 21 -5.00 7.14 10.44
CA PHE A 21 -5.22 8.57 10.68
C PHE A 21 -5.35 8.92 12.16
N ARG A 22 -6.02 8.07 12.95
CA ARG A 22 -6.29 8.33 14.37
C ARG A 22 -5.10 8.00 15.27
N ASN A 23 -4.51 6.82 15.09
CA ASN A 23 -3.52 6.26 16.01
C ASN A 23 -2.10 6.25 15.43
N ARG A 24 -1.91 6.57 14.13
CA ARG A 24 -0.62 6.42 13.42
C ARG A 24 -0.04 5.01 13.51
N ALA A 25 -0.92 4.05 13.74
CA ALA A 25 -0.61 2.66 13.95
C ALA A 25 -1.83 1.84 13.56
N VAL A 26 -1.57 0.73 12.88
CA VAL A 26 -2.60 -0.16 12.36
C VAL A 26 -2.44 -1.52 13.01
N ARG A 27 -3.54 -2.12 13.46
CA ARG A 27 -3.52 -3.46 14.04
C ARG A 27 -3.23 -4.50 12.95
N THR A 28 -2.33 -5.45 13.26
CA THR A 28 -1.97 -6.56 12.35
C THR A 28 -3.17 -7.39 11.90
N ILE A 29 -4.23 -7.46 12.72
CA ILE A 29 -5.48 -8.17 12.41
C ILE A 29 -6.12 -7.65 11.12
N TRP A 30 -6.12 -6.33 10.89
CA TRP A 30 -6.71 -5.75 9.69
C TRP A 30 -5.92 -6.10 8.42
N PHE A 31 -4.59 -6.17 8.52
CA PHE A 31 -3.75 -6.65 7.41
C PHE A 31 -3.99 -8.13 7.10
N ALA A 32 -4.14 -8.97 8.12
CA ALA A 32 -4.44 -10.39 7.92
C ALA A 32 -5.81 -10.60 7.26
N LEU A 33 -6.83 -9.83 7.68
CA LEU A 33 -8.15 -9.84 7.05
C LEU A 33 -8.09 -9.34 5.60
N LEU A 34 -7.38 -8.24 5.35
CA LEU A 34 -7.18 -7.72 3.99
C LEU A 34 -6.50 -8.76 3.10
N PHE A 35 -5.43 -9.40 3.58
CA PHE A 35 -4.73 -10.44 2.84
C PHE A 35 -5.63 -11.61 2.46
N GLY A 36 -6.43 -12.12 3.40
CA GLY A 36 -7.37 -13.22 3.14
C GLY A 36 -8.40 -12.85 2.08
N LEU A 37 -8.97 -11.64 2.15
CA LEU A 37 -9.93 -11.15 1.16
C LEU A 37 -9.30 -10.96 -0.22
N LEU A 38 -8.10 -10.38 -0.29
CA LEU A 38 -7.40 -10.16 -1.55
C LEU A 38 -6.97 -11.47 -2.21
N LEU A 39 -6.50 -12.46 -1.44
CA LEU A 39 -6.20 -13.79 -1.95
C LEU A 39 -7.45 -14.47 -2.48
N ALA A 40 -8.55 -14.45 -1.73
CA ALA A 40 -9.82 -14.99 -2.19
C ALA A 40 -10.25 -14.30 -3.48
N PHE A 41 -10.14 -12.97 -3.57
CA PHE A 41 -10.48 -12.25 -4.78
C PHE A 41 -9.60 -12.66 -5.98
N GLN A 42 -8.29 -12.79 -5.77
CA GLN A 42 -7.35 -13.18 -6.83
C GLN A 42 -7.64 -14.58 -7.38
N PHE A 43 -7.91 -15.57 -6.52
CA PHE A 43 -8.16 -16.94 -6.94
C PHE A 43 -9.57 -17.17 -7.50
N TRP A 44 -10.58 -16.45 -6.98
CA TRP A 44 -11.97 -16.68 -7.36
C TRP A 44 -12.46 -15.78 -8.50
N VAL A 45 -11.83 -14.61 -8.69
CA VAL A 45 -12.32 -13.61 -9.65
C VAL A 45 -11.31 -13.34 -10.77
N ILE A 46 -10.07 -13.00 -10.44
CA ILE A 46 -9.10 -12.54 -11.44
C ILE A 46 -8.47 -13.73 -12.18
N GLN A 47 -7.97 -14.73 -11.45
CA GLN A 47 -7.36 -15.95 -11.98
C GLN A 47 -6.19 -15.74 -12.97
N ASP A 48 -5.60 -14.54 -12.98
CA ASP A 48 -4.48 -14.20 -13.86
C ASP A 48 -3.15 -14.26 -13.09
N LEU A 49 -2.45 -15.39 -13.25
CA LEU A 49 -1.13 -15.61 -12.67
C LEU A 49 -0.06 -14.72 -13.32
N SER A 50 -0.24 -14.36 -14.60
CA SER A 50 0.73 -13.54 -15.32
C SER A 50 0.73 -12.10 -14.80
N MET A 51 -0.47 -11.54 -14.55
CA MET A 51 -0.62 -10.25 -13.89
C MET A 51 0.04 -10.26 -12.51
N LEU A 52 -0.23 -11.29 -11.71
CA LEU A 52 0.32 -11.42 -10.35
C LEU A 52 1.86 -11.44 -10.38
N LEU A 53 2.46 -12.24 -11.26
CA LEU A 53 3.92 -12.28 -11.43
C LEU A 53 4.49 -10.93 -11.85
N GLN A 54 3.86 -10.24 -12.81
CA GLN A 54 4.29 -8.92 -13.25
C GLN A 54 4.19 -7.88 -12.13
N SER A 55 3.11 -7.90 -11.36
CA SER A 55 2.89 -6.98 -10.24
C SER A 55 3.91 -7.19 -9.11
N TYR A 56 4.19 -8.44 -8.73
CA TYR A 56 5.22 -8.73 -7.74
C TYR A 56 6.63 -8.43 -8.26
N ALA A 57 6.92 -8.69 -9.54
CA ALA A 57 8.19 -8.31 -10.16
C ALA A 57 8.40 -6.78 -10.13
N ALA A 58 7.34 -6.01 -10.41
CA ALA A 58 7.37 -4.55 -10.32
C ALA A 58 7.66 -4.07 -8.89
N VAL A 59 7.02 -4.66 -7.88
CA VAL A 59 7.29 -4.33 -6.46
C VAL A 59 8.72 -4.69 -6.07
N LEU A 60 9.23 -5.85 -6.48
CA LEU A 60 10.62 -6.24 -6.23
C LEU A 60 11.61 -5.30 -6.91
N LEU A 61 11.34 -4.85 -8.13
CA LEU A 61 12.17 -3.86 -8.82
C LEU A 61 12.16 -2.51 -8.09
N LEU A 62 10.99 -2.06 -7.62
CA LEU A 62 10.87 -0.82 -6.85
C LEU A 62 11.63 -0.91 -5.52
N PHE A 63 11.44 -1.99 -4.75
CA PHE A 63 12.17 -2.22 -3.50
C PHE A 63 13.68 -2.38 -3.74
N GLY A 64 14.06 -3.15 -4.76
CA GLY A 64 15.45 -3.34 -5.14
C GLY A 64 16.13 -2.03 -5.53
N GLY A 65 15.46 -1.21 -6.34
CA GLY A 65 15.92 0.12 -6.72
C GLY A 65 16.08 1.07 -5.53
N MET A 66 15.09 1.11 -4.64
CA MET A 66 15.19 1.90 -3.39
C MET A 66 16.35 1.43 -2.53
N LEU A 67 16.48 0.13 -2.30
CA LEU A 67 17.54 -0.45 -1.48
C LEU A 67 18.90 -0.14 -2.08
N LEU A 68 19.07 -0.31 -3.39
CA LEU A 68 20.30 -0.01 -4.13
C LEU A 68 20.65 1.48 -4.03
N TYR A 69 19.67 2.38 -4.19
CA TYR A 69 19.88 3.81 -4.00
C TYR A 69 20.39 4.11 -2.59
N PHE A 70 19.74 3.58 -1.55
CA PHE A 70 20.13 3.83 -0.17
C PHE A 70 21.47 3.19 0.20
N THR A 71 21.81 2.01 -0.33
CA THR A 71 23.12 1.39 -0.12
C THR A 71 24.23 2.19 -0.78
N LEU A 72 24.07 2.59 -2.05
CA LEU A 72 25.08 3.36 -2.77
C LEU A 72 25.26 4.77 -2.19
N ARG A 73 24.16 5.46 -1.90
CA ARG A 73 24.20 6.87 -1.44
C ARG A 73 24.61 7.01 0.02
N TYR A 74 24.10 6.15 0.90
CA TYR A 74 24.23 6.31 2.35
C TYR A 74 25.08 5.23 3.03
N LYS A 75 25.59 4.22 2.30
CA LYS A 75 26.40 3.09 2.79
C LYS A 75 25.79 2.28 3.96
N LYS A 76 24.53 2.56 4.33
CA LYS A 76 23.79 1.98 5.46
C LYS A 76 22.43 1.43 5.04
N GLY A 77 22.31 1.02 3.77
CA GLY A 77 21.06 0.92 3.01
C GLY A 77 19.86 0.40 3.78
N LEU A 78 19.95 -0.80 4.35
CA LEU A 78 18.83 -1.47 5.01
C LEU A 78 18.42 -0.81 6.34
N ALA A 79 19.39 -0.25 7.08
CA ALA A 79 19.11 0.45 8.34
C ALA A 79 18.43 1.81 8.12
N GLN A 80 18.81 2.51 7.04
CA GLN A 80 18.20 3.79 6.69
C GLN A 80 16.80 3.62 6.11
N LEU A 81 16.60 2.57 5.28
CA LEU A 81 15.30 2.22 4.73
C LEU A 81 14.28 1.91 5.84
N LYS A 82 14.67 1.10 6.84
CA LYS A 82 13.83 0.77 8.00
C LYS A 82 13.41 1.98 8.84
N LYS A 83 14.22 3.05 8.86
CA LYS A 83 13.88 4.29 9.55
C LYS A 83 12.94 5.19 8.75
N SER A 84 12.89 4.99 7.44
CA SER A 84 12.20 5.90 6.51
C SER A 84 10.85 5.35 6.06
N ILE A 85 10.66 4.02 6.09
CA ILE A 85 9.43 3.36 5.64
C ILE A 85 8.76 2.67 6.83
N GLY A 86 7.47 2.94 7.03
CA GLY A 86 6.67 2.29 8.05
C GLY A 86 6.38 0.83 7.70
N ALA A 87 6.27 -0.04 8.70
CA ALA A 87 5.94 -1.45 8.48
C ALA A 87 4.60 -1.64 7.76
N GLY A 88 3.62 -0.75 8.01
CA GLY A 88 2.33 -0.77 7.32
C GLY A 88 2.45 -0.52 5.81
N ASP A 89 3.30 0.43 5.40
CA ASP A 89 3.53 0.74 3.99
C ASP A 89 4.15 -0.45 3.24
N VAL A 90 5.12 -1.12 3.89
CA VAL A 90 5.72 -2.34 3.34
C VAL A 90 4.69 -3.44 3.17
N VAL A 91 3.84 -3.64 4.19
CA VAL A 91 2.79 -4.67 4.13
C VAL A 91 1.80 -4.36 3.02
N LEU A 92 1.32 -3.12 2.89
CA LEU A 92 0.39 -2.75 1.81
C LEU A 92 1.00 -2.92 0.41
N LEU A 93 2.28 -2.55 0.25
CA LEU A 93 3.01 -2.78 -1.00
C LEU A 93 3.12 -4.26 -1.38
N LEU A 94 3.09 -5.18 -0.41
CA LEU A 94 3.07 -6.62 -0.65
C LEU A 94 1.66 -7.18 -0.88
N LEU A 95 0.63 -6.51 -0.36
CA LEU A 95 -0.76 -6.95 -0.47
C LEU A 95 -1.43 -6.52 -1.77
N PHE A 96 -1.28 -5.26 -2.19
CA PHE A 96 -1.95 -4.75 -3.38
C PHE A 96 -1.57 -5.43 -4.71
N PRO A 97 -0.35 -5.98 -4.92
CA PRO A 97 -0.03 -6.78 -6.10
C PRO A 97 -0.92 -8.00 -6.32
N LEU A 98 -1.63 -8.45 -5.29
CA LEU A 98 -2.61 -9.52 -5.42
C LEU A 98 -3.76 -9.17 -6.36
N ILE A 99 -4.09 -7.90 -6.53
CA ILE A 99 -5.30 -7.49 -7.27
C ILE A 99 -5.06 -6.36 -8.25
N LEU A 100 -3.98 -5.57 -8.07
CA LEU A 100 -3.69 -4.42 -8.92
C LEU A 100 -2.65 -4.79 -9.99
N PRO A 101 -2.89 -4.43 -11.26
CA PRO A 101 -1.87 -4.47 -12.30
C PRO A 101 -0.68 -3.55 -11.99
N PRO A 102 0.50 -3.76 -12.61
CA PRO A 102 1.71 -2.97 -12.36
C PRO A 102 1.51 -1.46 -12.54
N PHE A 103 0.75 -1.07 -13.55
CA PHE A 103 0.46 0.35 -13.83
C PHE A 103 -0.32 1.00 -12.69
N TYR A 104 -1.37 0.34 -12.20
CA TYR A 104 -2.19 0.87 -11.08
C TYR A 104 -1.43 0.86 -9.76
N LEU A 105 -0.55 -0.11 -9.53
CA LEU A 105 0.37 -0.09 -8.38
C LEU A 105 1.28 1.14 -8.42
N LEU A 106 1.90 1.41 -9.57
CA LEU A 106 2.77 2.57 -9.72
C LEU A 106 2.00 3.87 -9.51
N LEU A 107 0.79 3.97 -10.08
CA LEU A 107 -0.09 5.12 -9.91
C LEU A 107 -0.49 5.30 -8.44
N LEU A 108 -0.85 4.23 -7.74
CA LEU A 108 -1.16 4.25 -6.31
C LEU A 108 0.02 4.76 -5.48
N ILE A 109 1.24 4.29 -5.75
CA ILE A 109 2.44 4.70 -5.03
C ILE A 109 2.74 6.18 -5.27
N VAL A 110 2.72 6.62 -6.53
CA VAL A 110 3.02 8.01 -6.90
C VAL A 110 1.96 8.96 -6.32
N THR A 111 0.67 8.63 -6.46
CA THR A 111 -0.41 9.49 -5.97
C THR A 111 -0.46 9.54 -4.44
N SER A 112 -0.30 8.39 -3.76
CA SER A 112 -0.27 8.37 -2.30
C SER A 112 0.91 9.14 -1.71
N THR A 113 2.09 9.04 -2.33
CA THR A 113 3.28 9.80 -1.90
C THR A 113 3.12 11.29 -2.15
N LEU A 114 2.58 11.70 -3.30
CA LEU A 114 2.26 13.11 -3.57
C LEU A 114 1.24 13.67 -2.57
N ILE A 115 0.15 12.94 -2.31
CA ILE A 115 -0.85 13.34 -1.31
C ILE A 115 -0.23 13.40 0.09
N GLY A 116 0.65 12.46 0.43
CA GLY A 116 1.39 12.46 1.70
C GLY A 116 2.27 13.70 1.86
N ILE A 117 3.01 14.08 0.81
CA ILE A 117 3.87 15.28 0.80
C ILE A 117 3.03 16.54 0.89
N LEU A 118 1.95 16.66 0.11
CA LEU A 118 1.03 17.79 0.19
C LEU A 118 0.40 17.89 1.58
N GLY A 119 -0.04 16.76 2.14
CA GLY A 119 -0.54 16.68 3.50
C GLY A 119 0.49 17.14 4.54
N TRP A 120 1.75 16.74 4.39
CA TRP A 120 2.84 17.22 5.25
C TRP A 120 3.10 18.73 5.11
N LEU A 121 2.96 19.30 3.91
CA LEU A 121 3.15 20.73 3.68
C LEU A 121 2.02 21.58 4.29
N PHE A 122 0.76 21.13 4.17
CA PHE A 122 -0.41 21.94 4.52
C PHE A 122 -1.09 21.55 5.85
N ILE A 123 -0.84 20.35 6.37
CA ILE A 123 -1.53 19.83 7.56
C ILE A 123 -0.52 19.70 8.72
N PRO A 124 -0.60 20.57 9.76
CA PRO A 124 0.36 20.56 10.87
C PRO A 124 0.44 19.22 11.62
N SER A 125 -0.66 18.46 11.70
CA SER A 125 -0.68 17.16 12.36
C SER A 125 0.18 16.10 11.66
N PHE A 126 0.42 16.23 10.35
CA PHE A 126 1.29 15.33 9.58
C PHE A 126 2.76 15.65 9.84
N GLN A 127 3.10 16.92 10.06
CA GLN A 127 4.45 17.33 10.44
C GLN A 127 4.81 16.83 11.83
N GLN A 128 3.88 16.91 12.79
CA GLN A 128 4.13 16.55 14.19
C GLN A 128 4.08 15.04 14.45
N ARG A 129 3.18 14.31 13.77
CA ARG A 129 2.90 12.89 14.06
C ARG A 129 3.30 11.93 12.94
N GLY A 130 3.91 12.43 11.87
CA GLY A 130 4.23 11.66 10.67
C GLY A 130 3.07 11.55 9.68
N ILE A 131 3.42 11.15 8.45
CA ILE A 131 2.50 10.98 7.31
C ILE A 131 1.80 9.62 7.43
N PRO A 132 0.46 9.54 7.48
CA PRO A 132 -0.31 8.30 7.48
C PRO A 132 -0.38 7.70 6.07
N LEU A 133 0.77 7.29 5.53
CA LEU A 133 0.87 6.84 4.13
C LEU A 133 0.05 5.57 3.90
N ALA A 134 0.08 4.62 4.84
CA ALA A 134 -0.71 3.40 4.76
C ALA A 134 -2.22 3.69 4.69
N GLY A 135 -2.71 4.65 5.47
CA GLY A 135 -4.10 5.09 5.41
C GLY A 135 -4.47 5.75 4.08
N VAL A 136 -3.58 6.60 3.56
CA VAL A 136 -3.78 7.23 2.23
C VAL A 136 -3.79 6.17 1.13
N GLN A 137 -2.87 5.21 1.15
CA GLN A 137 -2.83 4.10 0.21
C GLN A 137 -4.09 3.22 0.31
N ALA A 138 -4.53 2.89 1.52
CA ALA A 138 -5.77 2.15 1.73
C ALA A 138 -6.97 2.91 1.17
N PHE A 139 -7.08 4.21 1.41
CA PHE A 139 -8.17 5.03 0.86
C PHE A 139 -8.16 5.06 -0.67
N LEU A 140 -7.01 5.33 -1.29
CA LEU A 140 -6.89 5.38 -2.74
C LEU A 140 -7.13 4.02 -3.39
N SER A 141 -6.73 2.92 -2.74
CA SER A 141 -6.98 1.56 -3.25
C SER A 141 -8.46 1.27 -3.46
N ILE A 142 -9.36 1.88 -2.67
CA ILE A 142 -10.81 1.74 -2.83
C ILE A 142 -11.22 2.19 -4.24
N LEU A 143 -10.74 3.35 -4.68
CA LEU A 143 -11.05 3.88 -6.01
C LEU A 143 -10.59 2.93 -7.11
N PHE A 144 -9.39 2.36 -6.98
CA PHE A 144 -8.86 1.42 -7.97
C PHE A 144 -9.61 0.09 -7.98
N ILE A 145 -10.02 -0.41 -6.81
CA ILE A 145 -10.79 -1.65 -6.68
C ILE A 145 -12.15 -1.55 -7.37
N PHE A 146 -12.81 -0.38 -7.30
CA PHE A 146 -14.07 -0.14 -8.00
C PHE A 146 -13.91 0.16 -9.49
N SER A 147 -12.69 0.45 -9.96
CA SER A 147 -12.39 0.67 -11.38
C SER A 147 -11.95 -0.57 -12.15
N LEU A 148 -11.65 -1.66 -11.41
CA LEU A 148 -11.33 -3.00 -11.92
C LEU A 148 -12.61 -3.82 -12.14
#